data_AF-A0A965FZB9-F1
#
_entry.id   AF-A0A965FZB9-F1
#
_cell.length_a   1.000
_cell.length_b   1.000
_cell.length_c   1.000
_cell.angle_alpha   90.00
_cell.angle_beta   90.00
_cell.angle_gamma   90.00
#
_symmetry.space_group_name_H-M   'P 1'
#
loop_
_entity.id
_entity.type
_entity.pdbx_description
1 polymer ?
#
loop_
_entity_poly.entity_id
_entity_poly.type
_entity_poly.pdbx_seq_one_letter_code
_entity_poly.pdbx_strand_id
1 'polypeptide(L)'
;MSDLEHTFALPLWAIVDESKVEPGKSDTRMLARQLGRWFSHNFNITHKGTTIEVGPDGPIFVIAGIAEAHWPAMIALAQAQACTLYLVLPTPDGNFQLKPLEVPPLP
;
A
#
# COMPACT_ATOMS: atom_id res chain seq x y z
N MET A 1 -22.49 -13.45 1.09
CA MET A 1 -21.33 -13.87 0.27
C MET A 1 -20.12 -13.28 0.95
N SER A 2 -19.08 -14.07 1.25
CA SER A 2 -17.89 -13.50 1.89
C SER A 2 -17.17 -12.66 0.85
N ASP A 3 -17.19 -11.34 1.02
CA ASP A 3 -16.40 -10.45 0.19
C ASP A 3 -14.92 -10.76 0.49
N LEU A 4 -14.26 -11.41 -0.46
CA LEU A 4 -12.87 -11.81 -0.33
C LEU A 4 -12.02 -10.52 -0.22
N GLU A 5 -11.24 -10.40 0.85
CA GLU A 5 -10.40 -9.24 1.13
C GLU A 5 -8.93 -9.69 1.16
N HIS A 6 -8.05 -8.93 0.50
CA HIS A 6 -6.61 -9.12 0.60
C HIS A 6 -5.93 -7.83 1.03
N THR A 7 -4.89 -8.00 1.84
CA THR A 7 -4.06 -6.90 2.27
C THR A 7 -2.90 -6.73 1.28
N PHE A 8 -2.78 -5.55 0.71
CA PHE A 8 -1.71 -5.17 -0.20
C PHE A 8 -0.74 -4.23 0.49
N ALA A 9 0.52 -4.21 0.03
CA ALA A 9 1.50 -3.23 0.42
C ALA A 9 2.19 -2.62 -0.82
N LEU A 10 2.42 -1.30 -0.77
CA LEU A 10 3.12 -0.53 -1.79
C LEU A 10 4.25 0.27 -1.16
N PRO A 11 5.39 0.47 -1.83
CA PRO A 11 6.42 1.39 -1.36
C PRO A 11 5.84 2.80 -1.23
N LEU A 12 6.02 3.44 -0.08
CA LEU A 12 5.49 4.77 0.16
C LEU A 12 6.01 5.79 -0.86
N TRP A 13 7.32 5.71 -1.17
CA TRP A 13 7.99 6.61 -2.11
C TRP A 13 7.58 6.40 -3.57
N ALA A 14 6.86 5.31 -3.88
CA ALA A 14 6.21 5.17 -5.18
C ALA A 14 4.97 6.07 -5.31
N ILE A 15 4.40 6.53 -4.20
CA ILE A 15 3.16 7.31 -4.17
C ILE A 15 3.42 8.74 -3.69
N VAL A 16 4.52 8.94 -2.97
CA VAL A 16 4.92 10.22 -2.41
C VAL A 16 6.31 10.59 -2.88
N ASP A 17 6.42 11.82 -3.37
CA ASP A 17 7.70 12.43 -3.71
C ASP A 17 8.53 12.67 -2.44
N GLU A 18 9.53 11.83 -2.21
CA GLU A 18 10.42 11.87 -1.06
C GLU A 18 11.12 13.24 -0.91
N SER A 19 11.43 13.92 -2.02
CA SER A 19 12.07 15.24 -1.99
C SER A 19 11.21 16.31 -1.33
N LYS A 20 9.90 16.08 -1.21
CA LYS A 20 8.94 16.97 -0.56
C LYS A 20 8.69 16.61 0.90
N VAL A 21 9.34 15.58 1.43
CA VAL A 21 9.19 15.14 2.81
C VAL A 21 10.41 15.59 3.61
N GLU A 22 10.19 16.51 4.56
CA GLU A 22 11.23 16.92 5.51
C GLU A 22 11.33 15.90 6.66
N PRO A 23 12.47 15.18 6.82
CA PRO A 23 12.66 14.24 7.92
C PRO A 23 12.53 14.95 9.27
N GLY A 24 11.77 14.36 10.20
CA GLY A 24 11.57 14.89 11.56
C GLY A 24 10.54 16.01 11.70
N LYS A 25 10.06 16.60 10.59
CA LYS A 25 8.93 17.54 10.60
C LYS A 25 7.66 16.98 9.97
N SER A 26 7.82 16.11 8.98
CA SER A 26 6.69 15.49 8.28
C SER A 26 6.18 14.30 9.08
N ASP A 27 4.90 14.33 9.47
CA ASP A 27 4.25 13.18 10.09
C ASP A 27 3.86 12.16 9.00
N THR A 28 4.75 11.20 8.76
CA THR A 28 4.54 10.11 7.80
C THR A 28 3.35 9.24 8.18
N ARG A 29 2.97 9.14 9.46
CA ARG A 29 1.78 8.38 9.89
C ARG A 29 0.49 9.09 9.46
N MET A 30 0.46 10.42 9.47
CA MET A 30 -0.68 11.16 8.96
C MET A 30 -0.83 10.99 7.45
N LEU A 31 0.28 10.85 6.74
CA LEU A 31 0.31 10.66 5.30
C LEU A 31 -0.35 9.34 4.87
N ALA A 32 -0.12 8.26 5.62
CA ALA A 32 -0.84 6.99 5.45
C ALA A 32 -2.37 7.16 5.53
N ARG A 33 -2.86 7.94 6.51
CA ARG A 33 -4.29 8.24 6.65
C ARG A 33 -4.84 9.07 5.46
N GLN A 34 -4.06 10.03 4.96
CA GLN A 34 -4.46 10.84 3.81
C GLN A 34 -4.51 10.01 2.53
N LEU A 35 -3.58 9.08 2.34
CA LEU A 35 -3.61 8.13 1.23
C LEU A 35 -4.85 7.23 1.28
N GLY A 36 -5.18 6.69 2.45
CA GLY A 36 -6.42 5.94 2.64
C GLY A 36 -7.67 6.75 2.25
N ARG A 37 -7.72 8.03 2.64
CA ARG A 37 -8.79 8.95 2.23
C ARG A 37 -8.82 9.20 0.72
N TRP A 38 -7.65 9.37 0.10
CA TRP A 38 -7.54 9.55 -1.34
C TRP A 38 -8.02 8.32 -2.10
N PHE A 39 -7.66 7.11 -1.65
CA PHE A 39 -8.15 5.85 -2.23
C PHE A 39 -9.67 5.72 -2.11
N SER A 40 -10.21 6.03 -0.94
CA SER A 40 -11.66 6.05 -0.72
C SER A 40 -12.36 7.06 -1.63
N HIS A 41 -11.82 8.27 -1.75
CA HIS A 41 -12.44 9.33 -2.55
C HIS A 41 -12.41 9.04 -4.06
N ASN A 42 -11.29 8.55 -4.59
CA ASN A 42 -11.12 8.39 -6.04
C ASN A 42 -11.55 7.03 -6.56
N PHE A 43 -11.53 5.99 -5.72
CA PHE A 43 -11.75 4.60 -6.16
C PHE A 43 -12.81 3.86 -5.34
N ASN A 44 -13.47 4.54 -4.38
CA ASN A 44 -14.44 3.96 -3.45
C ASN A 44 -13.88 2.78 -2.63
N ILE A 45 -12.57 2.76 -2.41
CA ILE A 45 -11.88 1.71 -1.65
C ILE A 45 -12.01 2.01 -0.16
N THR A 46 -12.69 1.12 0.57
CA THR A 46 -12.76 1.17 2.04
C THR A 46 -11.49 0.55 2.62
N HIS A 47 -10.54 1.38 3.04
CA HIS A 47 -9.29 0.92 3.67
C HIS A 47 -9.50 0.69 5.18
N LYS A 48 -8.99 -0.43 5.72
CA LYS A 48 -9.02 -0.73 7.17
C LYS A 48 -7.85 -0.15 7.97
N GLY A 49 -7.04 0.68 7.35
CA GLY A 49 -5.90 1.33 7.99
C GLY A 49 -4.67 1.19 7.10
N THR A 50 -3.90 2.26 7.03
CA THR A 50 -2.59 2.24 6.39
C THR A 50 -1.53 2.24 7.45
N THR A 51 -0.86 1.09 7.58
CA THR A 51 0.30 0.96 8.46
C THR A 51 1.54 1.20 7.63
N ILE A 52 2.38 2.10 8.14
CA ILE A 52 3.76 2.29 7.73
C ILE A 52 4.62 1.42 8.63
N GLU A 53 5.10 0.30 8.10
CA GLU A 53 6.19 -0.46 8.69
C GLU A 53 7.47 -0.09 7.93
N VAL A 54 8.48 0.45 8.62
CA VAL A 54 9.79 -0.17 8.94
C VAL A 54 10.60 0.81 9.82
N GLY A 55 11.47 0.26 10.67
CA GLY A 55 12.43 0.97 11.52
C GLY A 55 13.54 1.73 10.76
N PRO A 56 14.63 2.14 11.44
CA PRO A 56 15.42 3.32 11.08
C PRO A 56 16.09 3.35 9.70
N ASP A 57 16.27 2.22 9.00
CA ASP A 57 17.02 2.13 7.73
C ASP A 57 16.35 1.28 6.63
N GLY A 58 15.03 1.02 6.68
CA GLY A 58 14.35 0.13 5.73
C GLY A 58 13.22 0.77 4.90
N PRO A 59 12.77 0.10 3.82
CA PRO A 59 11.73 0.63 2.93
C PRO A 59 10.41 0.79 3.66
N ILE A 60 9.80 1.97 3.53
CA ILE A 60 8.50 2.30 4.13
C ILE A 60 7.37 1.82 3.22
N PHE A 61 6.39 1.12 3.77
CA PHE A 61 5.23 0.62 3.02
C PHE A 61 3.91 1.29 3.39
N VAL A 62 2.99 1.33 2.43
CA VAL A 62 1.58 1.67 2.62
C VAL A 62 0.81 0.36 2.55
N ILE A 63 0.32 -0.11 3.68
CA ILE A 63 -0.47 -1.35 3.78
C ILE A 63 -1.96 -1.03 3.66
N ALA A 64 -2.77 -1.81 2.94
CA ALA A 64 -4.22 -1.59 2.88
C ALA A 64 -4.97 -2.90 2.63
N GLY A 65 -6.03 -3.15 3.40
CA GLY A 65 -7.02 -4.20 3.10
C GLY A 65 -7.94 -3.74 1.97
N ILE A 66 -8.02 -4.54 0.90
CA ILE A 66 -8.73 -4.23 -0.34
C ILE A 66 -9.64 -5.41 -0.70
N ALA A 67 -10.92 -5.13 -0.94
CA ALA A 67 -11.88 -6.12 -1.42
C ALA A 67 -11.57 -6.56 -2.86
N GLU A 68 -11.91 -7.79 -3.22
CA GLU A 68 -11.62 -8.42 -4.51
C GLU A 68 -12.00 -7.57 -5.72
N ALA A 69 -13.18 -6.94 -5.67
CA ALA A 69 -13.66 -6.06 -6.73
C ALA A 69 -12.71 -4.89 -7.06
N HIS A 70 -11.81 -4.53 -6.14
CA HIS A 70 -10.88 -3.40 -6.27
C HIS A 70 -9.42 -3.82 -6.46
N TRP A 71 -9.10 -5.12 -6.49
CA TRP A 71 -7.73 -5.58 -6.74
C TRP A 71 -7.15 -5.07 -8.06
N PRO A 72 -7.89 -4.99 -9.18
CA PRO A 72 -7.36 -4.43 -10.43
C PRO A 72 -6.88 -2.98 -10.29
N ALA A 73 -7.49 -2.18 -9.41
CA ALA A 73 -7.08 -0.81 -9.17
C ALA A 73 -5.69 -0.73 -8.50
N MET A 74 -5.38 -1.68 -7.61
CA MET A 74 -4.04 -1.76 -6.99
C MET A 74 -2.97 -2.16 -8.00
N ILE A 75 -3.29 -3.07 -8.92
CA ILE A 75 -2.40 -3.45 -10.03
C ILE A 75 -2.15 -2.23 -10.92
N ALA A 76 -3.22 -1.55 -11.36
CA ALA A 76 -3.11 -0.36 -12.21
C ALA A 76 -2.31 0.78 -11.54
N LEU A 77 -2.46 0.97 -10.24
CA LEU A 77 -1.67 1.94 -9.49
C LEU A 77 -0.19 1.57 -9.48
N ALA A 78 0.14 0.31 -9.18
CA ALA A 78 1.52 -0.16 -9.15
C ALA A 78 2.20 -0.03 -10.52
N GLN A 79 1.45 -0.31 -11.59
CA GLN A 79 1.87 -0.08 -12.97
C GLN A 79 2.16 1.40 -13.25
N ALA A 80 1.23 2.28 -12.90
CA ALA A 80 1.37 3.72 -13.13
C ALA A 80 2.54 4.33 -12.36
N GLN A 81 2.83 3.81 -11.17
CA GLN A 81 3.96 4.26 -10.34
C GLN A 81 5.26 3.47 -10.59
N ALA A 82 5.26 2.55 -11.55
CA ALA A 82 6.39 1.67 -11.88
C ALA A 82 7.02 1.02 -10.63
N CYS A 83 6.19 0.49 -9.72
CA CYS A 83 6.62 -0.03 -8.43
C CYS A 83 6.13 -1.46 -8.16
N THR A 84 6.80 -2.14 -7.22
CA THR A 84 6.41 -3.48 -6.80
C THR A 84 5.17 -3.42 -5.91
N LEU A 85 4.12 -4.16 -6.29
CA LEU A 85 2.97 -4.43 -5.43
C LEU A 85 3.23 -5.70 -4.62
N TYR A 86 2.95 -5.70 -3.32
CA TYR A 86 3.09 -6.86 -2.46
C TYR A 86 1.73 -7.30 -1.92
N LEU A 87 1.54 -8.62 -1.77
CA LEU A 87 0.53 -9.19 -0.88
C LEU A 87 1.12 -9.34 0.52
N VAL A 88 0.36 -8.91 1.52
CA VAL A 88 0.68 -9.14 2.93
C VAL A 88 -0.01 -10.42 3.36
N LEU A 89 0.77 -11.47 3.61
CA LEU A 89 0.26 -12.79 3.99
C LEU A 89 0.61 -13.06 5.45
N PRO A 90 -0.34 -13.56 6.27
CA PRO A 90 -0.01 -14.05 7.59
C PRO A 90 0.87 -15.31 7.48
N THR A 91 1.82 -15.44 8.40
CA THR A 91 2.65 -16.63 8.58
C THR A 91 2.11 -17.48 9.74
N PRO A 92 2.44 -18.78 9.80
CA PRO A 92 2.00 -19.65 10.90
C PRO A 92 2.38 -19.14 12.30
N ASP A 93 3.46 -18.36 12.40
CA ASP A 93 4.00 -17.84 13.66
C ASP A 93 3.33 -16.53 14.11
N GLY A 94 2.28 -16.07 13.41
CA GLY A 94 1.59 -14.81 13.71
C GLY A 94 2.28 -13.55 13.18
N ASN A 95 3.41 -13.70 12.47
CA ASN A 95 4.05 -12.61 11.74
C ASN A 95 3.41 -12.42 10.36
N PHE A 96 3.73 -11.33 9.67
CA PHE A 96 3.35 -11.10 8.28
C PHE A 96 4.55 -11.23 7.35
N GLN A 97 4.33 -11.74 6.14
CA GLN A 97 5.31 -11.76 5.05
C GLN A 97 4.80 -10.96 3.86
N LEU A 98 5.73 -10.28 3.18
CA LEU A 98 5.46 -9.58 1.92
C LEU A 98 5.78 -10.51 0.76
N LYS A 99 4.78 -10.87 -0.03
CA LYS A 99 4.94 -11.62 -1.28
C LYS A 99 4.82 -10.65 -2.46
N PRO A 100 5.88 -10.42 -3.25
CA PRO A 100 5.77 -9.57 -4.43
C PRO A 100 4.80 -10.19 -5.44
N LEU A 101 3.98 -9.35 -6.05
CA LEU A 101 3.15 -9.72 -7.19
C LEU A 101 3.87 -9.37 -8.48
N GLU A 102 3.79 -10.28 -9.45
CA GLU A 102 4.19 -9.98 -10.83
C GLU A 102 3.16 -9.04 -11.44
N VAL A 103 3.49 -7.75 -11.43
CA VAL A 103 2.69 -6.70 -12.07
C VAL A 103 3.29 -6.45 -13.46
N PRO A 104 2.57 -6.74 -14.55
CA PRO A 104 3.08 -6.49 -15.90
C PRO A 104 3.23 -4.99 -16.15
N PRO A 105 4.15 -4.52 -16.99
CA PRO A 105 4.27 -3.11 -17.34
C PRO A 105 3.02 -2.62 -18.10
N LEU A 106 2.79 -1.29 -18.12
CA LEU A 106 1.79 -0.69 -19.00
C LEU A 106 2.15 -0.97 -20.47
N PRO A 107 1.16 -1.30 -21.33
CA PRO A 107 1.38 -1.49 -22.76
C PRO A 107 1.75 -0.20 -23.50
#